data_AF-A0A917D0M4-F1
#
_entry.id   AF-A0A917D0M4-F1
#
_cell.length_a   1.000
_cell.length_b   1.000
_cell.length_c   1.000
_cell.angle_alpha   90.00
_cell.angle_beta   90.00
_cell.angle_gamma   90.00
#
_symmetry.space_group_name_H-M   'P 1'
#
loop_
_entity.id
_entity.type
_entity.pdbx_description
1 polymer ?
#
loop_
_entity_poly.entity_id
_entity_poly.type
_entity_poly.pdbx_seq_one_letter_code
_entity_poly.pdbx_strand_id
1 'polypeptide(L)' 'MAKKFTLGDLKALPTLQQSHTDELKLDTGNDRIWLSRMTVADGMAYNNQVTVEVYTNGKWSTTETYQAQ' A
#
# COMPACT_ATOMS: atom_id res chain seq x y z
N MET A 1 -4.01 -16.86 -0.15
CA MET A 1 -4.31 -15.43 -0.34
C MET A 1 -3.83 -14.70 0.91
N ALA A 2 -2.92 -13.73 0.77
CA ALA A 2 -2.56 -12.86 1.89
C ALA A 2 -3.80 -12.07 2.34
N LYS A 3 -3.94 -11.84 3.64
CA LYS A 3 -5.05 -11.07 4.21
C LYS A 3 -5.03 -9.65 3.65
N LYS A 4 -6.13 -9.19 3.02
CA LYS A 4 -6.28 -7.79 2.61
C LYS A 4 -6.47 -6.92 3.85
N PHE A 5 -5.79 -5.78 3.88
CA PHE A 5 -5.92 -4.81 4.96
C PHE A 5 -7.13 -3.91 4.72
N THR A 6 -7.87 -3.61 5.77
CA THR A 6 -8.91 -2.58 5.73
C THR A 6 -8.29 -1.20 5.86
N LEU A 7 -9.06 -0.15 5.55
CA LEU A 7 -8.59 1.23 5.73
C LEU A 7 -8.35 1.54 7.21
N GLY A 8 -9.19 1.00 8.09
CA GLY A 8 -9.05 1.13 9.54
C GLY A 8 -7.74 0.52 10.04
N ASP A 9 -7.39 -0.67 9.57
CA ASP A 9 -6.13 -1.33 9.92
C ASP A 9 -4.93 -0.48 9.51
N LEU A 10 -4.91 0.01 8.27
CA LEU A 10 -3.79 0.78 7.73
C LEU A 10 -3.65 2.17 8.36
N LYS A 11 -4.76 2.78 8.79
CA LYS A 11 -4.72 4.06 9.51
C LYS A 11 -4.27 3.91 10.97
N ALA A 12 -4.47 2.74 11.57
CA ALA A 12 -3.98 2.45 12.92
C ALA A 12 -2.47 2.16 12.95
N LEU A 13 -1.88 1.77 11.81
CA LEU A 13 -0.44 1.57 11.68
C LEU A 13 0.31 2.91 11.59
N PRO A 14 1.52 3.00 12.18
CA PRO A 14 2.39 4.14 11.96
C PRO A 14 2.81 4.22 10.49
N THR A 15 2.97 5.44 9.98
CA THR A 15 3.63 5.65 8.70
C THR A 15 5.13 5.49 8.89
N LEU A 16 5.71 4.44 8.30
CA LEU A 16 7.14 4.17 8.34
C LEU A 16 7.91 5.14 7.42
N GLN A 17 7.34 5.42 6.25
CA GLN A 17 7.89 6.34 5.27
C GLN A 17 6.76 7.02 4.51
N GLN A 18 6.93 8.31 4.22
CA GLN A 18 6.02 9.08 3.38
C GLN A 18 6.69 9.39 2.04
N SER A 19 6.12 8.91 0.95
CA SER A 19 6.51 9.24 -0.43
C SER A 19 5.77 10.50 -0.90
N HIS A 20 5.89 10.84 -2.18
CA HIS A 20 5.14 11.95 -2.79
C HIS A 20 3.63 11.70 -2.73
N THR A 21 3.18 10.49 -3.05
CA THR A 21 1.76 10.14 -3.20
C THR A 21 1.26 9.10 -2.22
N ASP A 22 2.17 8.34 -1.59
CA ASP A 22 1.82 7.16 -0.81
C ASP A 22 2.55 7.13 0.55
N GLU A 23 1.97 6.39 1.49
CA GLU A 23 2.52 6.13 2.81
C GLU A 23 2.86 4.65 2.96
N LEU A 24 4.11 4.34 3.27
CA LEU A 24 4.54 3.00 3.66
C LEU A 24 4.02 2.70 5.06
N LYS A 25 3.11 1.74 5.18
CA LYS A 25 2.50 1.33 6.44
C LYS A 25 3.17 0.10 7.05
N LEU A 26 3.74 -0.75 6.20
CA LEU A 26 4.36 -2.00 6.63
C LEU A 26 5.52 -2.34 5.69
N ASP A 27 6.66 -2.69 6.28
CA ASP A 27 7.82 -3.24 5.59
C ASP A 27 8.38 -4.40 6.44
N THR A 28 8.34 -5.61 5.91
CA THR A 28 8.86 -6.83 6.58
C THR A 28 10.24 -7.24 6.05
N GLY A 29 10.82 -6.46 5.13
CA GLY A 29 11.99 -6.83 4.35
C GLY A 29 11.68 -7.74 3.15
N ASN A 30 10.52 -8.39 3.14
CA ASN A 30 10.04 -9.22 2.02
C ASN A 30 8.77 -8.66 1.37
N ASP A 31 7.92 -7.98 2.14
CA ASP A 31 6.68 -7.38 1.68
C ASP A 31 6.60 -5.91 2.09
N ARG A 32 6.04 -5.08 1.22
CA ARG A 32 5.70 -3.68 1.50
C ARG A 32 4.25 -3.40 1.21
N ILE A 33 3.63 -2.66 2.10
CA ILE A 33 2.24 -2.22 1.97
C ILE A 33 2.20 -0.70 1.97
N TRP A 34 1.76 -0.15 0.84
CA TRP A 34 1.62 1.28 0.62
C TRP A 34 0.15 1.66 0.61
N LEU A 35 -0.20 2.70 1.36
CA LEU A 35 -1.50 3.34 1.32
C LEU A 35 -1.40 4.65 0.53
N SER A 36 -2.16 4.76 -0.54
CA SER A 36 -2.20 5.97 -1.35
C SER A 36 -2.95 7.09 -0.64
N ARG A 37 -2.42 8.30 -0.77
CA ARG A 37 -3.06 9.54 -0.34
C ARG A 37 -3.86 10.19 -1.46
N MET A 38 -3.70 9.69 -2.68
CA MET A 38 -4.48 10.13 -3.84
C MET A 38 -5.84 9.42 -3.86
N THR A 39 -6.79 10.07 -4.49
CA THR A 39 -8.18 9.62 -4.64
C THR A 39 -8.54 9.44 -6.10
N VAL A 40 -9.75 8.95 -6.38
CA VAL A 40 -10.27 8.91 -7.76
C VAL A 40 -10.39 10.30 -8.40
N ALA A 41 -10.54 11.35 -7.60
CA ALA A 41 -10.57 12.73 -8.09
C ALA A 41 -9.19 13.18 -8.62
N ASP A 42 -8.11 12.58 -8.10
CA ASP A 42 -6.73 12.82 -8.54
C ASP A 42 -6.32 11.90 -9.71
N GLY A 43 -7.26 11.10 -10.23
CA GLY A 43 -7.04 10.20 -11.37
C GLY A 43 -6.67 8.75 -11.01
N MET A 44 -6.75 8.36 -9.73
CA MET A 44 -6.48 6.97 -9.30
C MET A 44 -7.66 6.04 -9.61
N ALA A 45 -7.38 4.74 -9.71
CA ALA A 45 -8.42 3.72 -9.91
C ALA A 45 -9.33 3.55 -8.68
N TYR A 46 -8.79 3.76 -7.48
CA TYR A 46 -9.50 3.54 -6.22
C TYR A 46 -9.27 4.68 -5.22
N ASN A 47 -10.29 4.96 -4.40
CA ASN A 47 -10.10 5.74 -3.18
C ASN A 47 -9.39 4.88 -2.14
N ASN A 48 -8.39 5.42 -1.44
CA ASN A 48 -7.59 4.66 -0.47
C ASN A 48 -6.93 3.42 -1.09
N GLN A 49 -6.32 3.59 -2.26
CA GLN A 49 -5.65 2.50 -2.95
C GLN A 49 -4.53 1.91 -2.09
N VAL A 50 -4.48 0.59 -2.01
CA VAL A 50 -3.38 -0.16 -1.40
C VAL A 50 -2.56 -0.80 -2.49
N THR A 51 -1.24 -0.64 -2.40
CA THR A 51 -0.29 -1.31 -3.27
C THR A 51 0.56 -2.27 -2.43
N VAL A 52 0.59 -3.53 -2.84
CA VAL A 52 1.42 -4.57 -2.24
C VAL A 52 2.63 -4.79 -3.14
N GLU A 53 3.82 -4.66 -2.58
CA GLU A 53 5.06 -5.02 -3.25
C GLU A 53 5.71 -6.20 -2.55
N VAL A 54 6.36 -7.06 -3.31
CA VAL A 54 7.13 -8.20 -2.81
C VAL A 54 8.55 -8.10 -3.32
N TYR A 55 9.51 -8.36 -2.45
CA TYR A 55 10.92 -8.41 -2.82
C TYR A 55 11.27 -9.81 -3.33
N THR A 56 11.53 -9.91 -4.63
CA THR A 56 11.94 -11.16 -5.28
C THR A 56 13.11 -10.90 -6.22
N ASN A 57 14.09 -11.82 -6.24
CA ASN A 57 15.25 -11.75 -7.15
C ASN A 57 15.99 -10.39 -7.12
N GLY A 58 16.12 -9.80 -5.93
CA GLY A 58 16.84 -8.52 -5.74
C GLY A 58 16.05 -7.28 -6.15
N LYS A 59 14.75 -7.39 -6.43
CA LYS A 59 13.90 -6.28 -6.88
C LYS A 59 12.55 -6.30 -6.17
N TRP A 60 12.01 -5.11 -5.91
CA TRP A 60 10.62 -4.94 -5.51
C TRP A 60 9.73 -4.97 -6.74
N SER A 61 8.66 -5.76 -6.70
CA SER A 61 7.63 -5.77 -7.73
C SER A 61 6.25 -5.64 -7.11
N THR A 62 5.39 -4.85 -7.73
CA THR A 62 3.98 -4.78 -7.35
C THR A 62 3.29 -6.10 -7.72
N THR A 63 2.69 -6.76 -6.74
CA THR A 63 1.98 -8.03 -6.93
C THR A 63 0.48 -7.86 -6.84
N GLU A 64 0.00 -6.83 -6.12
CA GLU A 64 -1.42 -6.55 -5.97
C GLU A 64 -1.70 -5.06 -5.77
N THR A 65 -2.82 -4.62 -6.34
CA THR A 65 -3.41 -3.31 -6.06
C THR A 65 -4.89 -3.49 -5.79
N TYR A 66 -5.41 -2.89 -4.71
CA TYR A 66 -6.83 -2.99 -4.36
C TYR A 66 -7.31 -1.75 -3.60
N GLN A 67 -8.63 -1.58 -3.54
CA GLN A 67 -9.27 -0.58 -2.69
C GLN A 67 -9.37 -1.10 -1.25
N ALA A 68 -8.80 -0.37 -0.28
CA ALA A 68 -9.10 -0.64 1.13
C ALA A 68 -10.55 -0.25 1.44
N GLN A 69 -11.29 -1.17 2.07
CA GLN A 69 -12.64 -0.93 2.58
C GLN A 69 -12.63 -0.45 4.03
#